data_AF-K8WXT0-F1
#
_entry.id   AF-K8WXT0-F1
#
_cell.length_a   1.000
_cell.length_b   1.000
_cell.length_c   1.000
_cell.angle_alpha   90.00
_cell.angle_beta   90.00
_cell.angle_gamma   90.00
#
_symmetry.space_group_name_H-M   'P 1'
#
loop_
_entity.id
_entity.type
_entity.pdbx_description
1 polymer ?
#
loop_
_entity_poly.entity_id
_entity_poly.type
_entity_poly.pdbx_seq_one_letter_code
_entity_poly.pdbx_strand_id
1 'polypeptide(L)' 'MKRVMLALMGIAMSFGALAANYSEGKEYTDVKPPVQNLPQVLEFFSFYCPHCYQFENLYKIPQTVEKTYQKE' A
#
# COMPACT_ATOMS: atom_id res chain seq x y z
N MET A 1 -0.17 6.01 42.22
CA MET A 1 -0.18 7.00 41.12
C MET A 1 0.64 6.57 39.89
N LYS A 2 1.90 6.14 40.01
CA LYS A 2 2.74 5.76 38.84
C LYS A 2 2.20 4.63 37.95
N ARG A 3 1.56 3.61 38.55
CA ARG A 3 0.98 2.47 37.81
C ARG A 3 -0.30 2.83 37.04
N VAL A 4 -1.08 3.79 37.55
CA VAL A 4 -2.30 4.29 36.90
C VAL A 4 -1.93 5.16 35.69
N MET A 5 -0.89 6.00 35.79
CA MET A 5 -0.38 6.75 34.63
C MET A 5 0.13 5.82 33.51
N LEU A 6 0.85 4.76 33.86
CA LEU A 6 1.33 3.78 32.87
C LEU A 6 0.18 3.07 32.15
N ALA A 7 -0.89 2.73 32.88
CA ALA A 7 -2.09 2.13 32.27
C ALA A 7 -2.81 3.11 31.34
N LEU A 8 -2.91 4.39 31.73
CA LEU A 8 -3.56 5.42 30.93
C LEU A 8 -2.80 5.72 29.61
N MET A 9 -1.46 5.72 29.66
CA MET A 9 -0.61 5.84 28.47
C MET A 9 -0.74 4.65 27.51
N GLY A 10 -0.90 3.43 28.05
CA GLY A 10 -1.08 2.22 27.25
C GLY A 10 -2.39 2.21 26.45
N ILE A 11 -3.48 2.71 27.05
CA ILE A 11 -4.79 2.82 26.40
C ILE A 11 -4.78 3.89 25.29
N ALA A 12 -3.98 4.95 25.43
CA ALA A 12 -3.86 5.98 24.40
C ALA A 12 -3.15 5.49 23.12
N MET A 13 -2.25 4.50 23.22
CA MET A 13 -1.48 3.97 22.08
C MET A 13 -2.25 2.95 21.23
N SER A 14 -3.34 2.37 21.74
CA SER A 14 -4.07 1.32 21.01
C SER A 14 -4.93 1.84 19.84
N PHE A 15 -5.07 3.16 19.67
CA PHE A 15 -5.91 3.77 18.63
C PHE A 15 -5.13 4.33 17.43
N GLY A 16 -3.85 4.00 17.28
CA GLY A 16 -2.95 4.61 16.29
C GLY A 16 -2.96 4.03 14.87
N ALA A 17 -3.90 3.14 14.52
CA ALA A 17 -3.96 2.59 13.16
C ALA A 17 -4.65 3.60 12.21
N LEU A 18 -3.90 4.55 11.67
CA LEU A 18 -4.38 5.38 10.56
C LEU A 18 -4.33 4.55 9.27
N ALA A 19 -5.47 3.97 8.89
CA ALA A 19 -5.64 3.41 7.55
C ALA A 19 -5.82 4.55 6.55
N ALA A 20 -5.04 4.52 5.47
CA ALA A 20 -5.29 5.40 4.33
C ALA A 20 -6.64 5.03 3.70
N ASN A 21 -7.45 6.04 3.40
CA ASN A 21 -8.72 5.84 2.70
C ASN A 21 -8.50 6.11 1.21
N TYR A 22 -8.91 5.18 0.36
CA TYR A 22 -8.80 5.29 -1.09
C TYR A 22 -10.19 5.38 -1.71
N SER A 23 -10.35 6.25 -2.71
CA SER A 23 -11.64 6.52 -3.37
C SER A 23 -11.52 6.47 -4.90
N GLU A 24 -12.55 5.92 -5.54
CA GLU A 24 -12.64 5.84 -7.00
C GLU A 24 -12.60 7.26 -7.60
N GLY A 25 -11.81 7.43 -8.67
CA GLY A 25 -11.61 8.70 -9.36
C GLY A 25 -10.55 9.61 -8.75
N LYS A 26 -9.94 9.22 -7.62
CA LYS A 26 -8.77 9.92 -7.05
C LYS A 26 -7.52 9.06 -7.10
N GLU A 27 -7.51 7.96 -6.35
CA GLU A 27 -6.32 7.10 -6.24
C GLU A 27 -6.37 5.89 -7.19
N TYR A 28 -7.57 5.49 -7.63
CA TYR A 28 -7.76 4.41 -8.60
C TYR A 28 -8.97 4.66 -9.49
N THR A 29 -9.03 3.93 -10.60
CA THR A 29 -10.19 3.87 -11.50
C THR A 29 -10.61 2.44 -11.71
N ASP A 30 -11.92 2.16 -11.65
CA ASP A 30 -12.45 0.83 -11.94
C ASP A 30 -12.49 0.59 -13.46
N VAL A 31 -11.89 -0.51 -13.93
CA VAL A 31 -11.78 -0.82 -15.35
C VAL A 31 -12.93 -1.74 -15.76
N LYS A 32 -13.81 -1.23 -16.63
CA LYS A 32 -15.00 -1.95 -17.11
C LYS A 32 -14.94 -2.15 -18.63
N PRO A 33 -15.19 -3.37 -19.15
CA PRO A 33 -15.48 -4.61 -18.40
C PRO A 33 -14.22 -5.20 -17.73
N PRO A 34 -14.39 -6.01 -16.66
CA PRO A 34 -13.27 -6.69 -16.01
C PRO A 34 -12.65 -7.73 -16.96
N VAL A 35 -11.33 -7.83 -16.93
CA VAL A 35 -10.58 -8.80 -17.73
C VAL A 35 -10.37 -10.07 -16.91
N GLN A 36 -10.77 -11.21 -17.48
CA GLN A 36 -10.68 -12.51 -16.80
C GLN A 36 -9.25 -13.07 -16.83
N ASN A 37 -8.93 -13.96 -15.87
CA ASN A 37 -7.67 -14.71 -15.79
C ASN A 37 -6.40 -13.85 -15.67
N LEU A 38 -6.50 -12.64 -15.11
CA LEU A 38 -5.34 -11.83 -14.78
C LEU A 38 -4.70 -12.29 -13.46
N PRO A 39 -3.37 -12.12 -13.30
CA PRO A 39 -2.77 -12.19 -11.99
C PRO A 39 -3.33 -11.08 -11.11
N GLN A 40 -3.26 -11.25 -9.81
CA GLN A 40 -3.88 -10.33 -8.87
C GLN A 40 -3.26 -8.92 -8.89
N VAL A 41 -1.95 -8.83 -9.18
CA VAL A 41 -1.25 -7.58 -9.46
C VAL A 41 -0.50 -7.75 -10.78
N LEU A 42 -0.71 -6.81 -11.70
CA LEU A 42 -0.02 -6.76 -12.99
C LEU A 42 0.55 -5.36 -13.20
N GLU A 43 1.84 -5.28 -13.50
CA GLU A 43 2.52 -4.04 -13.85
C GLU A 43 2.92 -4.06 -15.33
N PHE A 44 2.68 -2.95 -16.02
CA PHE A 44 3.14 -2.72 -17.38
C PHE A 44 4.34 -1.77 -17.35
N PHE A 45 5.46 -2.16 -17.94
CA PHE A 45 6.66 -1.33 -18.01
C PHE A 45 7.37 -1.46 -19.36
N SER A 46 8.33 -0.57 -19.60
CA SER A 46 9.23 -0.63 -20.75
C SER A 46 10.64 -0.19 -20.35
N PHE A 47 11.66 -0.84 -20.90
CA PHE A 47 13.06 -0.43 -20.70
C PHE A 47 13.38 0.96 -21.27
N TYR A 48 12.57 1.45 -22.22
CA TYR A 48 12.71 2.80 -22.79
C TYR A 48 11.95 3.88 -22.01
N CYS A 49 11.23 3.50 -20.95
CA CYS A 49 10.46 4.41 -20.11
C CYS A 49 11.31 4.85 -18.90
N PRO A 50 11.82 6.10 -18.86
CA PRO A 50 12.64 6.56 -17.74
C PRO A 50 11.86 6.60 -16.42
N HIS A 51 10.56 6.87 -16.44
CA HIS A 51 9.73 6.80 -15.22
C HIS A 51 9.62 5.39 -14.66
N CYS A 52 9.53 4.39 -15.54
CA CYS A 52 9.48 2.99 -15.16
C CYS A 52 10.82 2.56 -14.52
N TYR A 53 11.95 3.05 -15.04
CA TYR A 53 13.25 2.85 -14.39
C TYR A 53 13.28 3.42 -12.96
N GLN A 54 12.68 4.59 -12.73
CA GLN A 54 12.59 5.16 -11.39
C GLN A 54 11.71 4.30 -10.48
N PHE A 55 10.56 3.82 -10.95
CA PHE A 55 9.65 2.95 -10.20
C PHE A 55 10.34 1.64 -9.76
N GLU A 56 11.09 1.02 -10.68
CA GLU A 56 11.81 -0.22 -10.43
C GLU A 56 13.00 -0.01 -9.47
N ASN A 57 13.89 0.94 -9.78
CA ASN A 57 15.21 1.00 -9.15
C ASN A 57 15.33 2.04 -8.04
N LEU A 58 14.62 3.17 -8.17
CA LEU A 58 14.69 4.25 -7.19
C LEU A 58 13.63 4.10 -6.10
N TYR A 59 12.37 3.97 -6.50
CA TYR A 59 11.24 3.86 -5.59
C TYR A 59 11.00 2.43 -5.10
N LYS A 60 11.51 1.43 -5.84
CA LYS A 60 11.42 0.02 -5.48
C LYS A 60 9.98 -0.40 -5.20
N ILE A 61 9.09 -0.01 -6.13
CA ILE A 61 7.66 -0.27 -6.02
C ILE A 61 7.35 -1.77 -6.02
N PRO A 62 7.88 -2.60 -6.95
CA PRO A 62 7.56 -4.02 -6.98
C PRO A 62 7.90 -4.73 -5.66
N GLN A 63 9.07 -4.44 -5.10
CA GLN A 63 9.53 -5.05 -3.84
C GLN A 63 8.68 -4.58 -2.64
N THR A 64 8.12 -3.38 -2.72
CA THR A 64 7.23 -2.85 -1.68
C THR A 64 5.86 -3.50 -1.75
N VAL A 65 5.34 -3.71 -2.96
CA VAL A 65 4.08 -4.43 -3.20
C VAL A 65 4.18 -5.88 -2.75
N GLU A 66 5.24 -6.59 -3.15
CA GLU A 66 5.49 -7.97 -2.73
C GLU A 66 5.52 -8.10 -1.20
N LYS A 67 6.27 -7.24 -0.51
CA LYS A 67 6.36 -7.30 0.96
C LYS A 67 5.04 -7.01 1.68
N THR A 68 4.18 -6.21 1.08
CA THR A 68 2.89 -5.83 1.66
C THR A 68 1.88 -6.95 1.43
N TYR A 69 1.84 -7.49 0.21
CA TYR A 69 0.92 -8.55 -0.16
C TYR A 69 1.26 -9.89 0.52
N GLN A 70 2.54 -10.19 0.77
CA GLN A 70 2.96 -11.41 1.48
C GLN A 70 2.71 -11.36 3.01
N LYS A 71 2.19 -10.25 3.55
CA LYS A 71 1.82 -10.12 4.97
C LYS A 71 0.33 -10.38 5.23
N GLU A 72 -0.48 -10.54 4.19
CA GLU A 72 -1.89 -10.92 4.30
C GLU A 72 -2.08 -12.44 4.27
#